data_AF-A0A3D9N2W1-F1
#
_entry.id   AF-A0A3D9N2W1-F1
#
_cell.length_a   1.000
_cell.length_b   1.000
_cell.length_c   1.000
_cell.angle_alpha   90.00
_cell.angle_beta   90.00
_cell.angle_gamma   90.00
#
_symmetry.space_group_name_H-M   'P 1'
#
loop_
_entity.id
_entity.type
_entity.pdbx_description
1 polymer ?
#
loop_
_entity_poly.entity_id
_entity_poly.type
_entity_poly.pdbx_seq_one_letter_code
_entity_poly.pdbx_strand_id
1 'polypeptide(L)'
;MNQSNDQNTIPNLEDCKQLVRSSGSVGANYIEANEKLGDKDLKFRLRISRKEAKESEYWLKLLKELNETHKDRIEELILEASELKKILSAIINKLK
;
A
#
# COMPACT_ATOMS: atom_id res chain seq x y z
N MET A 1 25.78 18.07 -15.51
CA MET A 1 24.69 17.46 -14.73
C MET A 1 24.16 16.29 -15.53
N ASN A 2 24.68 15.09 -15.28
CA ASN A 2 24.13 13.89 -15.90
C ASN A 2 22.92 13.51 -15.06
N GLN A 3 21.72 13.76 -15.57
CA GLN A 3 20.51 13.12 -15.05
C GLN A 3 20.64 11.64 -15.42
N SER A 4 21.19 10.84 -14.51
CA SER A 4 21.15 9.38 -14.64
C SER A 4 19.69 8.96 -14.66
N ASN A 5 19.37 8.05 -15.57
CA ASN A 5 18.05 7.50 -15.77
C ASN A 5 17.74 6.51 -14.62
N ASP A 6 17.55 7.03 -13.40
CA ASP A 6 17.47 6.26 -12.14
C ASP A 6 16.27 5.29 -12.11
N GLN A 7 15.31 5.46 -13.02
CA GLN A 7 14.13 4.60 -13.18
C GLN A 7 14.46 3.15 -13.57
N ASN A 8 15.60 2.90 -14.24
CA ASN A 8 15.95 1.57 -14.76
C ASN A 8 16.94 0.80 -13.86
N THR A 9 17.09 1.20 -12.61
CA THR A 9 17.93 0.48 -11.65
C THR A 9 17.22 -0.78 -11.13
N ILE A 10 18.00 -1.82 -10.80
CA ILE A 10 17.45 -3.07 -10.23
C ILE A 10 16.60 -2.79 -8.96
N PRO A 11 17.05 -1.97 -7.98
CA PRO A 11 16.24 -1.66 -6.80
C PRO A 11 14.91 -1.00 -7.17
N ASN A 12 14.91 -0.02 -8.08
CA ASN A 12 13.69 0.66 -8.48
C ASN A 12 12.69 -0.31 -9.13
N LEU A 13 13.16 -1.22 -9.99
CA LEU A 13 12.32 -2.23 -10.64
C LEU A 13 11.73 -3.23 -9.64
N GLU A 14 12.53 -3.72 -8.70
CA GLU A 14 12.05 -4.67 -7.70
C GLU A 14 11.10 -4.03 -6.69
N ASP A 15 11.40 -2.83 -6.20
CA ASP A 15 10.53 -2.08 -5.28
C ASP A 15 9.19 -1.73 -5.95
N CYS A 16 9.19 -1.34 -7.23
CA CYS A 16 7.97 -1.14 -8.01
C CYS A 16 7.11 -2.41 -8.07
N LYS A 17 7.72 -3.59 -8.31
CA LYS A 17 6.98 -4.86 -8.34
C LYS A 17 6.35 -5.18 -6.99
N GLN A 18 7.06 -4.94 -5.88
CA GLN A 18 6.52 -5.15 -4.54
C GLN A 18 5.38 -4.19 -4.23
N LEU A 19 5.49 -2.92 -4.64
CA LEU A 19 4.41 -1.94 -4.52
C LEU A 19 3.16 -2.37 -5.30
N VAL A 20 3.31 -2.78 -6.57
CA VAL A 20 2.16 -3.21 -7.39
C VAL A 20 1.42 -4.38 -6.74
N ARG A 21 2.16 -5.35 -6.19
CA ARG A 21 1.56 -6.50 -5.50
C ARG A 21 0.82 -6.10 -4.22
N SER A 22 1.49 -5.36 -3.34
CA SER A 22 0.92 -4.95 -2.05
C SER A 22 -0.28 -4.00 -2.23
N SER A 23 -0.18 -3.02 -3.13
CA SER A 23 -1.28 -2.08 -3.40
C SER A 23 -2.52 -2.76 -3.97
N GLY A 24 -2.35 -3.70 -4.92
CA GLY A 24 -3.46 -4.51 -5.42
C GLY A 24 -4.09 -5.40 -4.34
N SER A 25 -3.27 -5.94 -3.43
CA SER A 25 -3.71 -6.81 -2.33
C SER A 25 -4.60 -6.08 -1.31
N VAL A 26 -4.47 -4.75 -1.17
CA VAL A 26 -5.35 -3.92 -0.32
C VAL A 26 -6.81 -4.08 -0.75
N GLY A 27 -7.08 -3.83 -2.03
CA GLY A 27 -8.42 -3.91 -2.62
C GLY A 27 -8.93 -5.34 -2.68
N ALA A 28 -8.09 -6.29 -3.09
CA ALA A 28 -8.45 -7.70 -3.17
C ALA A 28 -8.96 -8.24 -1.81
N ASN A 29 -8.21 -8.00 -0.73
CA ASN A 29 -8.64 -8.44 0.60
C ASN A 29 -9.86 -7.69 1.11
N TYR A 30 -10.07 -6.43 0.72
CA TYR A 30 -11.28 -5.69 1.08
C TYR A 30 -12.52 -6.24 0.37
N ILE A 31 -12.40 -6.62 -0.91
CA ILE A 31 -13.47 -7.29 -1.67
C ILE A 31 -13.83 -8.62 -1.00
N GLU A 32 -12.83 -9.46 -0.70
CA GLU A 32 -13.06 -10.72 0.02
C GLU A 32 -13.68 -10.50 1.40
N ALA A 33 -13.29 -9.43 2.11
CA ALA A 33 -13.88 -9.08 3.39
C ALA A 33 -15.39 -8.80 3.29
N ASN A 34 -15.87 -8.28 2.15
CA ASN A 34 -17.30 -8.04 1.92
C ASN A 34 -18.05 -9.33 1.55
N GLU A 35 -17.36 -10.39 1.14
CA GLU A 35 -17.89 -11.74 0.87
C GLU A 35 -17.74 -12.67 2.10
N LYS A 36 -17.59 -12.08 3.30
CA LYS A 36 -17.29 -12.79 4.55
C LYS A 36 -18.20 -13.99 4.83
N LEU A 37 -17.59 -15.03 5.41
CA LEU A 37 -18.32 -16.17 6.00
C LEU A 37 -18.82 -15.88 7.43
N GLY A 38 -18.37 -14.76 8.04
CA GLY A 38 -18.76 -14.31 9.36
C GLY A 38 -17.88 -13.18 9.89
N ASP A 39 -18.17 -12.65 11.07
CA ASP A 39 -17.47 -11.45 11.58
C ASP A 39 -15.99 -11.68 11.92
N LYS A 40 -15.63 -12.90 12.33
CA LYS A 40 -14.21 -13.27 12.53
C LYS A 40 -13.43 -13.23 11.22
N ASP A 41 -14.03 -13.73 10.14
CA ASP A 41 -13.42 -13.75 8.80
C ASP A 41 -13.31 -12.33 8.23
N LEU A 42 -14.36 -11.51 8.35
CA LEU A 42 -14.32 -10.08 8.03
C LEU A 42 -13.16 -9.36 8.73
N LYS A 43 -13.07 -9.52 10.06
CA LYS A 43 -12.02 -8.87 10.86
C LYS A 43 -10.63 -9.35 10.44
N PHE A 44 -10.48 -10.62 10.09
CA PHE A 44 -9.24 -11.19 9.58
C PHE A 44 -8.84 -10.59 8.22
N ARG A 45 -9.74 -10.59 7.23
CA ARG A 45 -9.50 -10.04 5.89
C ARG A 45 -9.21 -8.55 5.91
N LEU A 46 -9.94 -7.77 6.71
CA LEU A 46 -9.65 -6.34 6.91
C LEU A 46 -8.27 -6.10 7.54
N ARG A 47 -7.80 -6.98 8.45
CA ARG A 47 -6.45 -6.89 9.01
C ARG A 47 -5.38 -7.16 7.95
N ILE A 48 -5.63 -8.08 7.01
CA ILE A 48 -4.74 -8.30 5.87
C ILE A 48 -4.73 -7.05 4.98
N SER A 49 -5.90 -6.57 4.53
CA SER A 49 -6.00 -5.34 3.72
C SER A 49 -5.25 -4.16 4.36
N ARG A 50 -5.37 -3.98 5.68
CA ARG A 50 -4.63 -2.94 6.43
C ARG A 50 -3.11 -3.17 6.45
N LYS A 51 -2.68 -4.43 6.58
CA LYS A 51 -1.25 -4.80 6.53
C LYS A 51 -0.67 -4.44 5.15
N GLU A 52 -1.38 -4.79 4.08
CA GLU A 52 -0.97 -4.52 2.70
C GLU A 52 -0.91 -3.01 2.40
N ALA A 53 -1.81 -2.20 2.98
CA ALA A 53 -1.76 -0.75 2.85
C ALA A 53 -0.52 -0.17 3.56
N LYS A 54 -0.13 -0.75 4.71
CA LYS A 54 1.13 -0.39 5.41
C LYS A 54 2.37 -0.80 4.61
N GLU A 55 2.33 -1.95 3.96
CA GLU A 55 3.42 -2.40 3.10
C GLU A 55 3.55 -1.53 1.84
N SER A 56 2.43 -1.14 1.23
CA SER A 56 2.39 -0.19 0.11
C SER A 56 3.02 1.16 0.49
N GLU A 57 2.66 1.71 1.66
CA GLU A 57 3.26 2.94 2.19
C GLU A 57 4.78 2.81 2.38
N TYR A 58 5.27 1.64 2.79
CA TYR A 58 6.70 1.39 2.95
C TYR A 58 7.43 1.41 1.60
N TRP A 59 6.91 0.71 0.60
CA TRP A 59 7.51 0.69 -0.74
C TRP A 59 7.51 2.06 -1.40
N LEU A 60 6.43 2.84 -1.23
CA LEU A 60 6.37 4.22 -1.70
C LEU A 60 7.47 5.09 -1.06
N LYS A 61 7.77 4.93 0.23
CA LYS A 61 8.86 5.67 0.89
C LYS A 61 10.23 5.34 0.32
N LEU A 62 10.50 4.07 -0.03
CA LEU A 62 11.73 3.68 -0.70
C LEU A 62 11.82 4.28 -2.11
N LEU A 63 10.74 4.16 -2.89
CA LEU A 63 10.66 4.69 -4.24
C LEU A 63 10.78 6.22 -4.28
N LYS A 64 10.33 6.93 -3.25
CA LYS A 64 10.47 8.38 -3.15
C LYS A 64 11.93 8.83 -3.21
N GLU A 65 12.81 8.13 -2.49
CA GLU A 65 14.24 8.42 -2.44
C GLU A 65 14.95 8.07 -3.76
N LEU A 66 14.39 7.13 -4.54
CA LEU A 66 14.93 6.67 -5.82
C LEU A 66 14.40 7.47 -7.03
N ASN A 67 13.33 8.25 -6.87
CA ASN A 67 12.62 8.90 -7.97
C ASN A 67 12.34 10.39 -7.68
N GLU A 68 13.40 11.21 -7.64
CA GLU A 68 13.29 12.64 -7.29
C GLU A 68 12.32 13.40 -8.20
N THR A 69 12.21 13.04 -9.48
CA THR A 69 11.29 13.67 -10.44
C THR A 69 9.80 13.39 -10.16
N HIS A 70 9.48 12.36 -9.37
CA HIS A 70 8.11 11.96 -9.04
C HIS A 70 7.77 12.13 -7.56
N LYS A 71 8.65 12.79 -6.80
CA LYS A 71 8.61 12.88 -5.33
C LYS A 71 7.28 13.40 -4.79
N ASP A 72 6.73 14.45 -5.38
CA ASP A 72 5.46 15.05 -4.94
C ASP A 72 4.30 14.08 -5.14
N ARG A 73 4.26 13.40 -6.30
CA ARG A 73 3.23 12.38 -6.57
C ARG A 73 3.36 11.18 -5.63
N ILE A 74 4.59 10.75 -5.31
CA ILE A 74 4.82 9.67 -4.37
C ILE A 74 4.40 10.08 -2.95
N GLU A 75 4.63 11.34 -2.55
CA GLU A 75 4.17 11.86 -1.25
C GLU A 75 2.63 11.83 -1.14
N GLU A 76 1.91 12.25 -2.18
CA GLU A 76 0.45 12.14 -2.24
C GLU A 76 0.00 10.68 -2.02
N LEU A 77 0.63 9.72 -2.69
CA LEU A 77 0.31 8.30 -2.55
C LEU A 77 0.64 7.75 -1.15
N ILE A 78 1.70 8.24 -0.50
CA ILE A 78 2.01 7.89 0.90
C ILE A 78 0.89 8.37 1.83
N LEU A 79 0.39 9.59 1.60
CA LEU A 79 -0.74 10.13 2.35
C LEU A 79 -2.00 9.28 2.14
N GLU A 80 -2.34 8.95 0.89
CA GLU A 80 -3.49 8.07 0.56
C GLU A 80 -3.37 6.69 1.23
N ALA A 81 -2.19 6.05 1.18
CA ALA A 81 -1.96 4.77 1.86
C ALA A 81 -2.13 4.87 3.39
N SER A 82 -1.71 5.99 3.98
CA SER A 82 -1.90 6.28 5.41
C SER A 82 -3.38 6.47 5.77
N GLU A 83 -4.14 7.15 4.92
CA GLU A 83 -5.58 7.34 5.08
C GLU A 83 -6.33 6.01 4.99
N LEU A 84 -6.01 5.16 4.00
CA LEU A 84 -6.57 3.81 3.88
C LEU A 84 -6.33 2.99 5.16
N LYS A 85 -5.11 3.02 5.71
CA LYS A 85 -4.81 2.34 6.98
C LYS A 85 -5.68 2.85 8.13
N LYS A 86 -5.90 4.16 8.23
CA LYS A 86 -6.72 4.78 9.29
C LYS A 86 -8.18 4.37 9.14
N ILE A 87 -8.71 4.39 7.92
CA ILE A 87 -10.08 3.94 7.61
C ILE A 87 -10.23 2.47 8.01
N LEU A 88 -9.34 1.59 7.54
CA LEU A 88 -9.38 0.16 7.87
C LEU A 88 -9.26 -0.08 9.37
N SER A 89 -8.37 0.64 10.07
CA SER A 89 -8.27 0.62 11.53
C SER A 89 -9.58 0.99 12.22
N ALA A 90 -10.24 2.07 11.77
CA ALA A 90 -11.50 2.51 12.34
C ALA A 90 -12.61 1.47 12.16
N ILE A 91 -12.67 0.80 11.00
CA ILE A 91 -13.63 -0.29 10.75
C ILE A 91 -13.32 -1.48 11.66
N ILE A 92 -12.07 -1.96 11.69
CA ILE A 92 -11.64 -3.10 12.52
C ILE A 92 -11.95 -2.88 14.00
N ASN A 93 -11.74 -1.67 14.52
CA ASN A 93 -11.99 -1.33 15.92
C ASN A 93 -13.49 -1.30 16.27
N LYS A 94 -14.37 -1.07 15.29
CA LYS A 94 -15.83 -1.14 15.48
C LYS A 94 -16.36 -2.57 15.44
N LEU A 95 -15.62 -3.51 14.85
CA LEU A 95 -15.98 -4.92 14.84
C LEU A 95 -15.67 -5.55 16.20
N LYS A 96 -16.70 -6.09 16.86
CA LYS A 96 -16.58 -6.81 18.13
C LYS A 96 -15.60 -7.98 17.99
#